data_AF-A0A3Q8FCY5-F1
#
_entry.id   AF-A0A3Q8FCY5-F1
#
_cell.length_a   1.000
_cell.length_b   1.000
_cell.length_c   1.000
_cell.angle_alpha   90.00
_cell.angle_beta   90.00
_cell.angle_gamma   90.00
#
_symmetry.space_group_name_H-M   'P 1'
#
loop_
_entity.id
_entity.type
_entity.pdbx_description
1 polymer ?
#
loop_
_entity_poly.entity_id
_entity_poly.type
_entity_poly.pdbx_seq_one_letter_code
_entity_poly.pdbx_strand_id
1 'polypeptide(L)'
;MKRQITALLLALATSTALAAAPTGKGTAALETLLACKAGSDFTEAQAEKALQSAGLTHLRGGVFEVQGGKVALFGGSVDSASVDIAPGGSKSLHVYLKDVAAPQVGRQLSVTTVNEDAETEAPSYIRKVDAKHTLHVGAADDYEGYSASVTCQIAG
;
A
#
# COMPACT_ATOMS: atom_id res chain seq x y z
N MET A 1 1.50 -35.47 58.24
CA MET A 1 1.08 -36.19 57.01
C MET A 1 0.96 -35.19 55.87
N LYS A 2 1.67 -35.50 54.77
CA LYS A 2 1.57 -35.07 53.36
C LYS A 2 1.24 -33.60 52.98
N ARG A 3 2.29 -32.96 52.46
CA ARG A 3 2.34 -31.80 51.56
C ARG A 3 1.60 -32.07 50.24
N GLN A 4 0.90 -31.08 49.70
CA GLN A 4 0.79 -30.88 48.24
C GLN A 4 0.78 -29.38 47.93
N ILE A 5 1.88 -28.91 47.35
CA ILE A 5 2.01 -27.58 46.73
C ILE A 5 1.87 -27.83 45.23
N THR A 6 0.76 -27.41 44.65
CA THR A 6 0.55 -27.46 43.20
C THR A 6 1.21 -26.23 42.59
N ALA A 7 2.41 -26.40 42.02
CA ALA A 7 3.08 -25.37 41.23
C ALA A 7 2.45 -25.35 39.83
N LEU A 8 1.73 -24.27 39.49
CA LEU A 8 1.21 -24.01 38.16
C LEU A 8 2.28 -23.22 37.38
N LEU A 9 3.05 -23.91 36.54
CA LEU A 9 3.98 -23.28 35.59
C LEU A 9 3.18 -22.77 34.39
N LEU A 10 2.94 -21.45 34.33
CA LEU A 10 2.54 -20.78 33.10
C LEU A 10 3.77 -20.51 32.23
N ALA A 11 3.93 -21.29 31.17
CA ALA A 11 4.85 -20.96 30.08
C ALA A 11 4.22 -19.83 29.25
N LEU A 12 4.76 -18.61 29.35
CA LEU A 12 4.46 -17.54 28.40
C LEU A 12 5.20 -17.84 27.09
N ALA A 13 4.46 -18.23 26.06
CA ALA A 13 4.94 -18.21 24.69
C ALA A 13 5.13 -16.74 24.27
N THR A 14 6.38 -16.28 24.17
CA THR A 14 6.69 -15.01 23.53
C THR A 14 6.52 -15.17 22.03
N SER A 15 5.32 -14.86 21.53
CA SER A 15 5.11 -14.59 20.12
C SER A 15 5.97 -13.38 19.74
N THR A 16 7.08 -13.58 19.03
CA THR A 16 7.76 -12.53 18.30
C THR A 16 6.84 -12.11 17.15
N ALA A 17 5.87 -11.24 17.46
CA ALA A 17 5.20 -10.46 16.45
C ALA A 17 6.29 -9.62 15.76
N LEU A 18 6.47 -9.84 14.46
CA LEU A 18 7.23 -8.94 13.60
C LEU A 18 6.49 -7.59 13.68
N ALA A 19 6.96 -6.70 14.55
CA ALA A 19 6.38 -5.38 14.68
C ALA A 19 6.59 -4.69 13.33
N ALA A 20 5.50 -4.49 12.59
CA ALA A 20 5.48 -3.57 11.47
C ALA A 20 6.07 -2.25 11.98
N ALA A 21 7.10 -1.75 11.30
CA ALA A 21 7.74 -0.50 11.66
C ALA A 21 6.66 0.58 11.87
N PRO A 22 6.79 1.44 12.90
CA PRO A 22 5.79 2.46 13.18
C PRO A 22 5.61 3.30 11.91
N THR A 23 4.39 3.30 11.39
CA THR A 23 4.01 4.20 10.29
C THR A 23 4.29 5.61 10.77
N GLY A 24 5.32 6.22 10.18
CA GLY A 24 5.73 7.58 10.50
C GLY A 24 4.50 8.48 10.41
N LYS A 25 4.35 9.39 11.39
CA LYS A 25 3.26 10.37 11.40
C LYS A 25 3.29 11.15 10.07
N GLY A 26 2.47 10.72 9.11
CA GLY A 26 2.49 11.24 7.74
C GLY A 26 1.81 10.33 6.71
N THR A 27 1.99 9.00 6.79
CA THR A 27 1.52 8.08 5.74
C THR A 27 0.13 7.46 5.97
N ALA A 28 -0.43 7.52 7.18
CA ALA A 28 -1.68 6.84 7.51
C ALA A 28 -2.88 7.25 6.64
N ALA A 29 -2.96 8.53 6.25
CA ALA A 29 -3.99 9.01 5.32
C ALA A 29 -3.80 8.41 3.93
N LEU A 30 -2.56 8.36 3.44
CA LEU A 30 -2.20 7.76 2.16
C LEU A 30 -2.51 6.25 2.14
N GLU A 31 -2.15 5.52 3.19
CA GLU A 31 -2.48 4.10 3.35
C GLU A 31 -3.99 3.86 3.36
N THR A 32 -4.76 4.77 3.97
CA THR A 32 -6.23 4.66 4.00
C THR A 32 -6.84 4.80 2.61
N LEU A 33 -6.34 5.73 1.79
CA LEU A 33 -6.79 5.89 0.41
C LEU A 33 -6.39 4.68 -0.44
N LEU A 34 -5.14 4.22 -0.32
CA LEU A 34 -4.61 3.07 -1.08
C LEU A 34 -5.24 1.73 -0.67
N ALA A 35 -5.79 1.61 0.54
CA ALA A 35 -6.56 0.44 0.93
C ALA A 35 -7.83 0.24 0.09
N CYS A 36 -8.28 1.28 -0.63
CA CYS A 36 -9.35 1.25 -1.62
C CYS A 36 -10.61 0.54 -1.10
N LYS A 37 -11.18 1.03 0.01
CA LYS A 37 -12.30 0.36 0.68
C LYS A 37 -13.60 0.53 -0.11
N ALA A 38 -14.52 -0.42 0.04
CA ALA A 38 -15.83 -0.33 -0.59
C ALA A 38 -16.54 0.96 -0.17
N GLY A 39 -17.13 1.67 -1.13
CA GLY A 39 -17.80 2.95 -0.92
C GLY A 39 -16.89 4.10 -0.47
N SER A 40 -15.56 3.93 -0.48
CA SER A 40 -14.64 5.06 -0.30
C SER A 40 -14.73 6.02 -1.49
N ASP A 41 -14.23 7.23 -1.34
CA ASP A 41 -14.00 8.12 -2.47
C ASP A 41 -12.92 9.13 -2.05
N PHE A 42 -12.31 9.77 -3.03
CA PHE A 42 -11.43 10.91 -2.79
C PHE A 42 -11.60 11.98 -3.86
N THR A 43 -11.29 13.22 -3.49
CA THR A 43 -10.99 14.29 -4.43
C THR A 43 -9.49 14.31 -4.73
N GLU A 44 -9.13 14.94 -5.85
CA GLU A 44 -7.72 15.20 -6.19
C GLU A 44 -6.99 15.86 -5.03
N ALA A 45 -7.53 16.97 -4.49
CA ALA A 45 -6.94 17.68 -3.36
C ALA A 45 -6.77 16.82 -2.09
N GLN A 46 -7.65 15.85 -1.84
CA GLN A 46 -7.50 14.92 -0.71
C GLN A 46 -6.34 13.95 -0.93
N ALA A 47 -6.21 13.41 -2.14
CA ALA A 47 -5.12 12.51 -2.50
C ALA A 47 -3.77 13.24 -2.50
N GLU A 48 -3.68 14.42 -3.13
CA GLU A 48 -2.47 15.24 -3.13
C GLU A 48 -2.03 15.62 -1.72
N LYS A 49 -2.98 16.03 -0.86
CA LYS A 49 -2.68 16.36 0.54
C LYS A 49 -2.17 15.15 1.31
N ALA A 50 -2.68 13.95 1.05
CA ALA A 50 -2.19 12.73 1.66
C ALA A 50 -0.74 12.41 1.22
N LEU A 51 -0.41 12.60 -0.07
CA LEU A 51 0.95 12.45 -0.59
C LEU A 51 1.92 13.47 0.02
N GLN A 52 1.52 14.74 0.10
CA GLN A 52 2.33 15.79 0.72
C GLN A 52 2.54 15.56 2.21
N SER A 53 1.51 15.12 2.92
CA SER A 53 1.60 14.76 4.35
C SER A 53 2.51 13.55 4.59
N ALA A 54 2.62 12.66 3.60
CA ALA A 54 3.57 11.54 3.61
C ALA A 54 5.01 11.98 3.32
N GLY A 55 5.24 13.22 2.89
CA GLY A 55 6.57 13.77 2.60
C GLY A 55 6.94 13.82 1.11
N LEU A 56 5.97 13.64 0.21
CA LEU A 56 6.20 13.81 -1.22
C LEU A 56 5.98 15.25 -1.66
N THR A 57 6.74 15.68 -2.66
CA THR A 57 6.63 17.00 -3.27
C THR A 57 5.98 16.87 -4.65
N HIS A 58 4.98 17.71 -4.94
CA HIS A 58 4.38 17.81 -6.27
C HIS A 58 5.39 18.44 -7.23
N LEU A 59 5.72 17.74 -8.31
CA LEU A 59 6.56 18.20 -9.40
C LEU A 59 5.73 18.60 -10.64
N ARG A 60 6.38 19.20 -11.64
CA ARG A 60 5.72 19.45 -12.92
C ARG A 60 5.28 18.12 -13.55
N GLY A 61 4.10 18.12 -14.16
CA GLY A 61 3.57 16.95 -14.86
C GLY A 61 2.67 16.05 -14.01
N GLY A 62 2.29 16.46 -12.79
CA GLY A 62 1.32 15.71 -11.96
C GLY A 62 1.95 14.57 -11.14
N VAL A 63 3.27 14.45 -11.17
CA VAL A 63 4.02 13.43 -10.42
C VAL A 63 4.45 13.97 -9.06
N PHE A 64 4.40 13.11 -8.06
CA PHE A 64 4.85 13.37 -6.70
C PHE A 64 6.08 12.52 -6.42
N GLU A 65 7.16 13.13 -5.92
CA GLU A 65 8.41 12.43 -5.62
C GLU A 65 8.91 12.73 -4.21
N VAL A 66 9.70 11.81 -3.66
CA VAL A 66 10.41 12.02 -2.40
C VAL A 66 11.66 12.88 -2.68
N GLN A 67 11.64 14.15 -2.27
CA GLN A 67 12.77 15.08 -2.45
C GLN A 67 13.83 15.02 -1.33
N GLY A 68 13.63 14.15 -0.33
CA GLY A 68 14.58 13.91 0.75
C GLY A 68 14.07 12.91 1.79
N GLY A 69 14.99 12.12 2.35
CA GLY A 69 14.65 11.06 3.31
C GLY A 69 14.04 9.81 2.64
N LYS A 70 13.48 8.93 3.46
CA LYS A 70 12.79 7.69 3.02
C LYS A 70 11.36 7.73 3.53
N VAL A 71 10.38 7.63 2.63
CA VAL A 71 8.97 7.47 2.99
C VAL A 71 8.64 5.99 2.97
N ALA A 72 8.47 5.39 4.15
CA ALA A 72 8.15 3.97 4.27
C ALA A 72 6.66 3.72 4.02
N LEU A 73 6.34 2.74 3.18
CA LEU A 73 4.96 2.36 2.86
C LEU A 73 4.88 0.87 2.52
N PHE A 74 3.94 0.15 3.12
CA PHE A 74 3.72 -1.30 2.89
C PHE A 74 4.97 -2.19 2.96
N GLY A 75 5.91 -1.85 3.84
CA GLY A 75 7.17 -2.57 4.02
C GLY A 75 8.26 -2.23 3.00
N GLY A 76 8.00 -1.36 2.03
CA GLY A 76 8.99 -0.78 1.12
C GLY A 76 9.21 0.71 1.34
N SER A 77 9.72 1.39 0.32
CA SER A 77 9.76 2.86 0.25
C SER A 77 9.07 3.39 -0.98
N VAL A 78 8.41 4.53 -0.82
CA VAL A 78 7.87 5.30 -1.93
C VAL A 78 9.01 5.82 -2.80
N ASP A 79 8.91 5.56 -4.10
CA ASP A 79 9.73 6.17 -5.13
C ASP A 79 9.04 7.43 -5.66
N SER A 80 7.84 7.23 -6.21
CA SER A 80 7.02 8.26 -6.81
C SER A 80 5.53 7.90 -6.71
N ALA A 81 4.66 8.86 -7.01
CA ALA A 81 3.21 8.69 -6.99
C ALA A 81 2.52 9.62 -8.00
N SER A 82 1.30 9.27 -8.40
CA SER A 82 0.44 10.12 -9.22
C SER A 82 -1.02 10.09 -8.75
N VAL A 83 -1.74 11.15 -9.09
CA VAL A 83 -3.19 11.24 -8.94
C VAL A 83 -3.76 11.59 -10.30
N ASP A 84 -4.67 10.76 -10.81
CA ASP A 84 -5.28 10.96 -12.11
C ASP A 84 -6.79 11.08 -11.98
N ILE A 85 -7.36 12.14 -12.55
CA ILE A 85 -8.80 12.36 -12.64
C ILE A 85 -9.18 12.44 -14.12
N ALA A 86 -9.87 11.43 -14.61
CA ALA A 86 -10.27 11.36 -16.01
C ALA A 86 -11.62 12.07 -16.27
N PRO A 87 -11.83 12.60 -17.48
CA PRO A 87 -13.16 13.00 -17.93
C PRO A 87 -14.15 11.85 -17.75
N GLY A 88 -15.34 12.14 -17.21
CA GLY A 88 -16.33 11.11 -16.86
C GLY A 88 -16.24 10.61 -15.42
N GLY A 89 -15.31 11.12 -14.61
CA GLY A 89 -15.33 10.95 -13.15
C GLY A 89 -14.52 9.77 -12.61
N SER A 90 -13.85 9.01 -13.48
CA SER A 90 -12.89 7.99 -13.04
C SER A 90 -11.67 8.62 -12.37
N LYS A 91 -11.16 7.98 -11.32
CA LYS A 91 -10.08 8.49 -10.49
C LYS A 91 -9.09 7.37 -10.17
N SER A 92 -7.81 7.69 -10.08
CA SER A 92 -6.81 6.78 -9.53
C SER A 92 -5.79 7.50 -8.67
N LEU A 93 -5.38 6.82 -7.60
CA LEU A 93 -4.22 7.16 -6.80
C LEU A 93 -3.24 6.00 -6.93
N HIS A 94 -2.05 6.30 -7.43
CA HIS A 94 -1.01 5.34 -7.74
C HIS A 94 0.26 5.65 -6.95
N VAL A 95 0.88 4.64 -6.35
CA VAL A 95 2.17 4.76 -5.65
C VAL A 95 3.13 3.67 -6.09
N TYR A 96 4.31 4.08 -6.54
CA TYR A 96 5.43 3.22 -6.91
C TYR A 96 6.36 3.01 -5.72
N LEU A 97 6.77 1.76 -5.49
CA LEU A 97 7.51 1.33 -4.32
C LEU A 97 8.83 0.63 -4.69
N LYS A 98 9.90 1.00 -4.00
CA LYS A 98 11.20 0.33 -3.96
C LYS A 98 11.32 -0.59 -2.74
N ASP A 99 12.29 -1.50 -2.79
CA ASP A 99 12.67 -2.41 -1.71
C ASP A 99 11.54 -3.34 -1.22
N VAL A 100 10.53 -3.63 -2.05
CA VAL A 100 9.42 -4.52 -1.68
C VAL A 100 8.84 -5.25 -2.89
N ALA A 101 8.57 -6.54 -2.75
CA ALA A 101 7.98 -7.34 -3.81
C ALA A 101 6.44 -7.22 -3.83
N ALA A 102 5.84 -7.16 -5.02
CA ALA A 102 4.39 -7.11 -5.19
C ALA A 102 3.61 -8.21 -4.42
N PRO A 103 4.06 -9.48 -4.37
CA PRO A 103 3.40 -10.51 -3.57
C PRO A 103 3.33 -10.18 -2.07
N GLN A 104 4.33 -9.49 -1.52
CA GLN A 104 4.32 -9.07 -0.12
C GLN A 104 3.29 -7.97 0.12
N VAL A 105 3.26 -6.96 -0.75
CA VAL A 105 2.29 -5.86 -0.68
C VAL A 105 0.86 -6.40 -0.84
N GLY A 106 0.65 -7.30 -1.80
CA GLY A 106 -0.63 -7.97 -2.04
C GLY A 106 -1.15 -8.68 -0.80
N ARG A 107 -0.31 -9.47 -0.11
CA ARG A 107 -0.69 -10.11 1.17
C ARG A 107 -1.09 -9.08 2.24
N GLN A 108 -0.34 -7.98 2.38
CA GLN A 108 -0.64 -6.94 3.36
C GLN A 108 -2.00 -6.26 3.08
N LEU A 109 -2.37 -6.08 1.81
CA LEU A 109 -3.62 -5.46 1.38
C LEU A 109 -4.76 -6.46 1.12
N SER A 110 -4.53 -7.76 1.39
CA SER A 110 -5.47 -8.85 1.05
C SER A 110 -5.88 -8.86 -0.43
N VAL A 111 -4.91 -8.64 -1.32
CA VAL A 111 -5.05 -8.68 -2.79
C VAL A 111 -4.21 -9.86 -3.28
N THR A 112 -4.84 -11.01 -3.47
CA THR A 112 -4.15 -12.28 -3.75
C THR A 112 -4.54 -12.93 -5.07
N THR A 113 -5.54 -12.39 -5.77
CA THR A 113 -5.90 -12.86 -7.11
C THR A 113 -4.89 -12.31 -8.09
N VAL A 114 -4.25 -13.20 -8.86
CA VAL A 114 -3.31 -12.81 -9.92
C VAL A 114 -4.06 -12.04 -11.01
N ASN A 115 -3.46 -10.96 -11.48
CA ASN A 115 -3.94 -10.24 -12.65
C ASN A 115 -3.32 -10.86 -13.91
N GLU A 116 -4.05 -11.76 -14.56
CA GLU A 116 -3.58 -12.45 -15.78
C GLU A 116 -3.41 -11.48 -16.97
N ASP A 117 -4.01 -10.29 -16.91
CA ASP A 117 -3.88 -9.25 -17.93
C ASP A 117 -2.66 -8.35 -17.70
N ALA A 118 -1.92 -8.53 -16.60
CA ALA A 118 -0.69 -7.80 -16.37
C ALA A 118 0.46 -8.43 -17.15
N GLU A 119 0.99 -7.70 -18.13
CA GLU A 119 2.16 -8.10 -18.91
C GLU A 119 3.46 -7.75 -18.15
N THR A 120 3.66 -8.36 -16.97
CA THR A 120 4.84 -8.14 -16.12
C THR A 120 5.60 -9.44 -15.89
N GLU A 121 6.93 -9.38 -15.72
CA GLU A 121 7.74 -10.60 -15.52
C GLU A 121 7.43 -11.34 -14.21
N ALA A 122 7.12 -10.58 -13.16
CA ALA A 122 6.65 -11.12 -11.88
C ALA A 122 5.12 -10.97 -11.74
N PRO A 123 4.46 -11.80 -10.91
CA PRO A 123 3.00 -11.74 -10.77
C PRO A 123 2.53 -10.39 -10.19
N SER A 124 1.60 -9.77 -10.89
CA SER A 124 0.77 -8.66 -10.41
C SER A 124 -0.56 -9.19 -9.89
N TYR A 125 -1.24 -8.41 -9.04
CA TYR A 125 -2.47 -8.82 -8.36
C TYR A 125 -3.56 -7.77 -8.47
N ILE A 126 -4.81 -8.23 -8.45
CA ILE A 126 -5.99 -7.39 -8.57
C ILE A 126 -7.10 -7.85 -7.61
N ARG A 127 -7.87 -6.91 -7.09
CA ARG A 127 -9.09 -7.19 -6.34
C ARG A 127 -10.16 -6.18 -6.70
N LYS A 128 -11.24 -6.65 -7.32
CA LYS A 128 -12.48 -5.88 -7.43
C LYS A 128 -13.11 -5.77 -6.04
N VAL A 129 -13.21 -4.55 -5.54
CA VAL A 129 -13.68 -4.27 -4.18
C VAL A 129 -15.19 -4.11 -4.16
N ASP A 130 -15.72 -3.34 -5.10
CA ASP A 130 -17.16 -3.21 -5.35
C ASP A 130 -17.43 -2.89 -6.83
N ALA A 131 -18.59 -2.30 -7.16
CA ALA A 131 -18.95 -1.96 -8.54
C ALA A 131 -18.02 -0.91 -9.17
N LYS A 132 -17.45 -0.01 -8.37
CA LYS A 132 -16.60 1.11 -8.82
C LYS A 132 -15.14 0.96 -8.44
N HIS A 133 -14.85 0.28 -7.35
CA HIS A 133 -13.51 0.22 -6.75
C HIS A 133 -12.74 -1.01 -7.17
N THR A 134 -11.51 -0.80 -7.63
CA THR A 134 -10.55 -1.85 -7.91
C THR A 134 -9.22 -1.50 -7.28
N LEU A 135 -8.64 -2.45 -6.55
CA LEU A 135 -7.31 -2.34 -5.98
C LEU A 135 -6.34 -3.19 -6.80
N HIS A 136 -5.28 -2.57 -7.29
CA HIS A 136 -4.19 -3.23 -8.01
C HIS A 136 -2.92 -3.21 -7.16
N VAL A 137 -2.17 -4.31 -7.23
CA VAL A 137 -0.81 -4.40 -6.73
C VAL A 137 0.06 -4.91 -7.87
N GLY A 138 0.80 -4.01 -8.53
CA GLY A 138 1.63 -4.35 -9.68
C GLY A 138 3.03 -4.79 -9.27
N ALA A 139 3.58 -5.75 -9.98
CA ALA A 139 5.02 -5.93 -10.05
C ALA A 139 5.62 -4.96 -11.07
N ALA A 140 6.85 -4.54 -10.83
CA ALA A 140 7.62 -3.80 -11.82
C ALA A 140 8.38 -4.78 -12.73
N ASP A 141 8.70 -4.34 -13.94
CA ASP A 141 9.74 -4.96 -14.75
C ASP A 141 11.11 -4.36 -14.42
N ASP A 142 12.19 -5.06 -14.78
CA ASP A 142 13.57 -4.74 -14.39
C ASP A 142 14.04 -3.33 -14.82
N TYR A 143 13.34 -2.66 -15.73
CA TYR A 143 13.72 -1.35 -16.29
C TYR A 143 12.99 -0.16 -15.66
N GLU A 144 11.99 -0.41 -14.82
CA GLU A 144 11.05 0.62 -14.36
C GLU A 144 11.59 1.45 -13.18
N GLY A 145 12.64 0.99 -12.51
CA GLY A 145 13.26 1.69 -11.38
C GLY A 145 12.46 1.61 -10.07
N TYR A 146 11.26 1.01 -10.05
CA TYR A 146 10.54 0.58 -8.86
C TYR A 146 10.46 -0.96 -8.81
N SER A 147 9.92 -1.53 -7.73
CA SER A 147 9.82 -2.99 -7.50
C SER A 147 8.38 -3.49 -7.29
N ALA A 148 7.48 -2.60 -6.86
CA ALA A 148 6.04 -2.86 -6.77
C ALA A 148 5.25 -1.57 -6.92
N SER A 149 3.96 -1.67 -7.22
CA SER A 149 3.04 -0.53 -7.22
C SER A 149 1.74 -0.85 -6.49
N VAL A 150 1.04 0.18 -6.01
CA VAL A 150 -0.31 0.07 -5.45
C VAL A 150 -1.20 1.13 -6.08
N THR A 151 -2.33 0.70 -6.64
CA THR A 151 -3.33 1.58 -7.25
C THR A 151 -4.69 1.39 -6.61
N CYS A 152 -5.28 2.44 -6.06
CA CYS A 152 -6.72 2.48 -5.89
C CYS A 152 -7.34 3.15 -7.11
N GLN A 153 -8.19 2.42 -7.82
CA GLN A 153 -8.92 2.90 -8.98
C GLN A 153 -10.42 2.95 -8.66
N ILE A 154 -11.05 4.08 -9.00
CA ILE A 154 -12.48 4.34 -8.82
C ILE A 154 -13.08 4.68 -10.18
N ALA A 155 -14.04 3.89 -10.65
CA ALA A 155 -14.76 4.16 -11.90
C ALA A 155 -15.80 5.29 -11.73
N GLY A 156 -15.93 6.12 -12.78
CA GLY A 156 -16.93 7.19 -12.91
C GLY A 156 -18.38 6.74 -12.72
#